data_AF-A0A3S0FR64-F1
#
_entry.id   AF-A0A3S0FR64-F1
#
_cell.length_a   1.000
_cell.length_b   1.000
_cell.length_c   1.000
_cell.angle_alpha   90.00
_cell.angle_beta   90.00
_cell.angle_gamma   90.00
#
_symmetry.space_group_name_H-M   'P 1'
#
loop_
_entity.id
_entity.type
_entity.pdbx_description
1 polymer ?
#
loop_
_entity_poly.entity_id
_entity_poly.type
_entity_poly.pdbx_seq_one_letter_code
_entity_poly.pdbx_strand_id
1 'polypeptide(L)'
;MWIKEFKGYHQTDAYSGYAGLHDKKEITWVACWAHARRKYIEITKTIKTPGIAHKMVKYIGQLYKIEREALDKKLDPGETKKLREKNAVPFLSRLLRSHPVPRVIVTDKLRSYIKPIK
;
A
#
# COMPACT_ATOMS: atom_id res chain seq x y z
N MET A 1 0.86 26.53 -4.71
CA MET A 1 0.25 25.19 -4.52
C MET A 1 1.28 24.12 -4.88
N TRP A 2 1.94 23.55 -3.88
CA TRP A 2 3.17 22.74 -3.98
C TRP A 2 3.03 21.42 -4.78
N ILE A 3 1.80 21.04 -5.11
CA ILE A 3 1.48 19.82 -5.86
C ILE A 3 1.52 20.05 -7.39
N LYS A 4 1.44 21.31 -7.87
CA LYS A 4 1.40 21.57 -9.33
C LYS A 4 2.68 21.15 -10.05
N GLU A 5 3.83 21.20 -9.37
CA GLU A 5 5.16 20.93 -9.93
C GLU A 5 5.76 19.59 -9.48
N PHE A 6 5.01 18.79 -8.71
CA PHE A 6 5.49 17.50 -8.22
C PHE A 6 5.71 16.51 -9.37
N LYS A 7 6.85 15.82 -9.34
CA LYS A 7 7.20 14.72 -10.25
C LYS A 7 7.59 13.50 -9.42
N GLY A 8 7.15 12.33 -9.82
CA GLY A 8 7.45 11.07 -9.13
C GLY A 8 6.20 10.33 -8.64
N TYR A 9 6.33 9.59 -7.54
CA TYR A 9 5.27 8.73 -7.06
C TYR A 9 4.29 9.44 -6.14
N HIS A 10 3.01 9.44 -6.50
CA HIS A 10 1.95 9.99 -5.67
C HIS A 10 1.11 8.85 -5.09
N GLN A 11 1.31 8.54 -3.79
CA GLN A 11 0.47 7.58 -3.10
C GLN A 11 -0.86 8.20 -2.68
N THR A 12 -1.95 7.53 -3.04
CA THR A 12 -3.30 8.04 -2.83
C THR A 12 -4.27 6.92 -2.41
N ASP A 13 -5.38 7.32 -1.79
CA ASP A 13 -6.55 6.51 -1.49
C ASP A 13 -7.52 6.38 -2.69
N ALA A 14 -7.13 6.92 -3.85
CA ALA A 14 -7.94 7.06 -5.06
C ALA A 14 -9.12 8.06 -4.93
N TYR A 15 -8.95 9.10 -4.11
CA TYR A 15 -9.88 10.23 -4.11
C TYR A 15 -9.97 10.90 -5.49
N SER A 16 -11.20 11.08 -5.98
CA SER A 16 -11.48 11.59 -7.34
C SER A 16 -10.96 13.01 -7.59
N GLY A 17 -10.80 13.82 -6.54
CA GLY A 17 -10.21 15.16 -6.65
C GLY A 17 -8.77 15.18 -7.14
N TYR A 18 -8.08 14.04 -7.20
CA TYR A 18 -6.74 13.92 -7.77
C TYR A 18 -6.72 13.56 -9.26
N ALA A 19 -7.87 13.40 -9.94
CA ALA A 19 -7.91 12.98 -11.34
C ALA A 19 -7.04 13.86 -12.25
N GLY A 20 -7.20 15.19 -12.19
CA GLY A 20 -6.37 16.12 -12.97
C GLY A 20 -4.89 16.16 -12.58
N LEU A 21 -4.51 15.57 -11.43
CA LEU A 21 -3.11 15.36 -11.07
C LEU A 21 -2.54 14.09 -11.71
N HIS A 22 -3.34 13.03 -11.80
CA HIS A 22 -2.93 11.74 -12.36
C HIS A 22 -2.89 11.75 -13.90
N ASP A 23 -3.51 12.73 -14.54
CA ASP A 23 -3.39 12.96 -16.00
C ASP A 23 -1.99 13.43 -16.43
N LYS A 24 -1.15 13.86 -15.48
CA LYS A 24 0.22 14.32 -15.75
C LYS A 24 1.17 13.12 -15.95
N LYS A 25 1.93 13.13 -17.05
CA LYS A 25 2.86 12.04 -17.39
C LYS A 25 4.00 11.88 -16.39
N GLU A 26 4.39 12.95 -15.71
CA GLU A 26 5.49 12.95 -14.72
C GLU A 26 5.09 12.40 -13.36
N ILE A 27 3.80 12.08 -13.17
CA ILE A 27 3.27 11.57 -11.90
C ILE A 27 2.87 10.11 -12.09
N THR A 28 3.52 9.23 -11.34
CA THR A 28 3.09 7.84 -11.22
C THR A 28 2.22 7.70 -9.98
N TRP A 29 0.90 7.64 -10.17
CA TRP A 29 -0.02 7.33 -9.08
C TRP A 29 0.17 5.89 -8.59
N VAL A 30 0.07 5.71 -7.27
CA VAL A 30 0.17 4.41 -6.60
C VAL A 30 -0.89 4.29 -5.51
N ALA A 31 -1.47 3.10 -5.38
CA ALA A 31 -2.52 2.89 -4.38
C ALA A 31 -1.94 2.86 -2.95
N CYS A 32 -2.79 3.16 -1.96
CA CYS A 32 -2.45 3.07 -0.54
C CYS A 32 -2.93 1.73 0.05
N TRP A 33 -2.01 0.90 0.52
CA TRP A 33 -2.33 -0.38 1.16
C TRP A 33 -3.17 -0.24 2.43
N ALA A 34 -3.03 0.87 3.17
CA ALA A 34 -3.82 1.11 4.37
C ALA A 34 -5.30 1.34 4.05
N HIS A 35 -5.57 2.14 3.01
CA HIS A 35 -6.93 2.37 2.52
C HIS A 35 -7.55 1.09 1.94
N ALA A 36 -6.79 0.33 1.15
CA ALA A 36 -7.22 -0.97 0.66
C ALA A 36 -7.57 -1.93 1.81
N ARG A 37 -6.70 -2.05 2.83
CA ARG A 37 -6.93 -2.89 4.01
C ARG A 37 -8.19 -2.51 4.77
N ARG A 38 -8.45 -1.21 4.96
CA ARG A 38 -9.66 -0.72 5.65
C ARG A 38 -10.93 -1.21 4.96
N LYS A 39 -11.00 -1.10 3.62
CA LYS A 39 -12.15 -1.59 2.84
C LYS A 39 -12.39 -3.08 3.05
N TYR A 40 -11.33 -3.90 3.05
CA TYR A 40 -11.49 -5.33 3.33
C TYR A 40 -11.93 -5.61 4.77
N ILE A 41 -11.42 -4.87 5.75
CA ILE A 41 -11.85 -5.00 7.15
C ILE A 41 -13.35 -4.71 7.30
N GLU A 42 -13.87 -3.65 6.68
CA GLU A 42 -15.30 -3.37 6.75
C GLU A 42 -16.13 -4.52 6.17
N ILE A 43 -15.69 -5.12 5.06
CA ILE A 43 -16.34 -6.33 4.53
C ILE A 43 -16.24 -7.50 5.51
N THR A 44 -15.10 -7.69 6.20
CA THR A 44 -14.99 -8.79 7.18
C THR A 44 -15.97 -8.65 8.35
N LYS A 45 -16.38 -7.42 8.71
CA LYS A 45 -17.34 -7.18 9.79
C LYS A 45 -18.78 -7.53 9.39
N THR A 46 -19.09 -7.55 8.08
CA THR A 46 -20.46 -7.79 7.59
C THR A 46 -20.71 -9.25 7.22
N ILE A 47 -19.67 -10.08 7.05
CA ILE A 47 -19.79 -11.48 6.65
C ILE A 47 -19.57 -12.42 7.84
N LYS A 48 -20.41 -13.46 7.96
CA LYS A 48 -20.32 -14.46 9.04
C LYS A 48 -19.26 -15.53 8.79
N THR A 49 -18.93 -15.80 7.53
CA THR A 49 -17.98 -16.84 7.14
C THR A 49 -16.66 -16.23 6.65
N PRO A 50 -15.49 -16.76 7.08
CA PRO A 50 -14.21 -16.32 6.57
C PRO A 50 -14.09 -16.51 5.06
N GLY A 51 -13.91 -15.41 4.34
CA GLY A 51 -13.84 -15.38 2.87
C GLY A 51 -12.61 -14.65 2.32
N ILE A 52 -12.72 -14.21 1.07
CA ILE A 52 -11.64 -13.50 0.35
C ILE A 52 -11.18 -12.25 1.11
N ALA A 53 -12.10 -11.47 1.68
CA ALA A 53 -11.76 -10.27 2.44
C ALA A 53 -10.81 -10.58 3.62
N HIS A 54 -11.02 -11.68 4.34
CA HIS A 54 -10.16 -12.11 5.43
C HIS A 54 -8.76 -12.50 4.93
N LYS A 55 -8.69 -13.20 3.78
CA LYS A 55 -7.41 -13.53 3.13
C LYS A 55 -6.66 -12.26 2.73
N MET A 56 -7.34 -11.28 2.14
CA MET A 56 -6.72 -10.00 1.75
C MET A 56 -6.19 -9.20 2.94
N VAL A 57 -6.91 -9.14 4.06
CA VAL A 57 -6.41 -8.51 5.29
C VAL A 57 -5.13 -9.20 5.78
N LYS A 58 -5.07 -10.55 5.73
CA LYS A 58 -3.87 -11.31 6.10
C LYS A 58 -2.70 -11.05 5.14
N TYR A 59 -2.95 -11.01 3.83
CA TYR A 59 -1.92 -10.73 2.83
C TYR A 59 -1.34 -9.32 2.94
N ILE A 60 -2.19 -8.30 3.13
CA ILE A 60 -1.69 -6.94 3.36
C ILE A 60 -0.91 -6.87 4.69
N GLY A 61 -1.34 -7.64 5.69
CA GLY A 61 -0.58 -7.80 6.94
C GLY A 61 0.83 -8.37 6.74
N GLN A 62 1.05 -9.24 5.75
CA GLN A 62 2.39 -9.75 5.42
C GLN A 62 3.29 -8.66 4.83
N LEU A 63 2.75 -7.75 4.03
CA LEU A 63 3.50 -6.58 3.54
C LEU A 63 3.96 -5.68 4.70
N TYR A 64 3.09 -5.46 5.69
CA TYR A 64 3.45 -4.67 6.87
C TYR A 64 4.50 -5.34 7.76
N LYS A 65 4.60 -6.67 7.75
CA LYS A 65 5.69 -7.36 8.44
C LYS A 65 7.04 -7.06 7.79
N ILE A 66 7.10 -6.98 6.46
CA ILE A 66 8.32 -6.63 5.72
C ILE A 66 8.74 -5.18 6.05
N GLU A 67 7.79 -4.24 6.09
CA GLU A 67 8.09 -2.87 6.50
C GLU A 67 8.55 -2.76 7.95
N ARG A 68 7.92 -3.54 8.84
CA ARG A 68 8.34 -3.59 10.24
C ARG A 68 9.75 -4.13 10.37
N GLU A 69 10.10 -5.18 9.63
CA GLU A 69 11.46 -5.70 9.58
C GLU A 69 12.48 -4.65 9.15
N ALA A 70 12.15 -3.84 8.13
CA ALA A 70 13.02 -2.74 7.70
C ALA A 70 13.20 -1.68 8.81
N LEU A 71 12.11 -1.32 9.49
CA LEU A 71 12.12 -0.35 10.59
C LEU A 71 12.91 -0.87 11.80
N ASP A 72 12.69 -2.12 12.21
CA ASP A 72 13.34 -2.74 13.35
C ASP A 72 14.85 -2.86 13.12
N LYS A 73 15.27 -3.15 11.88
CA LYS A 73 16.67 -3.18 11.46
C LYS A 73 17.26 -1.80 11.17
N LYS A 74 16.45 -0.73 11.22
CA LYS A 74 16.83 0.65 10.89
C LYS A 74 17.51 0.77 9.51
N LEU A 75 16.99 0.04 8.53
CA LEU A 75 17.52 0.03 7.17
C LEU A 75 17.42 1.41 6.53
N ASP A 76 18.43 1.76 5.73
CA ASP A 76 18.35 2.96 4.89
C ASP A 76 17.34 2.77 3.73
N PRO A 77 17.00 3.83 2.97
CA PRO A 77 16.04 3.71 1.87
C PRO A 77 16.44 2.71 0.77
N GLY A 78 17.73 2.59 0.46
CA GLY A 78 18.26 1.65 -0.52
C GLY A 78 18.20 0.20 -0.01
N GLU A 79 18.53 -0.04 1.24
CA GLU A 79 18.38 -1.35 1.88
C GLU A 79 16.92 -1.77 2.01
N THR A 80 16.05 -0.83 2.39
CA THR A 80 14.60 -1.04 2.44
C THR A 80 14.06 -1.41 1.06
N LYS A 81 14.53 -0.75 0.00
CA LYS A 81 14.19 -1.10 -1.39
C LYS A 81 14.59 -2.53 -1.72
N LYS A 82 15.83 -2.94 -1.40
CA LYS A 82 16.31 -4.32 -1.62
C LYS A 82 15.48 -5.35 -0.86
N LEU A 83 15.10 -5.05 0.38
CA LEU A 83 14.24 -5.92 1.19
C LEU A 83 12.85 -6.10 0.54
N ARG A 84 12.25 -5.01 0.05
CA ARG A 84 10.97 -5.04 -0.68
C ARG A 84 11.09 -5.82 -1.99
N GLU A 85 12.14 -5.62 -2.77
CA GLU A 85 12.40 -6.35 -4.01
C GLU A 85 12.54 -7.85 -3.76
N LYS A 86 13.22 -8.25 -2.68
CA LYS A 86 13.42 -9.66 -2.33
C LYS A 86 12.14 -10.33 -1.80
N ASN A 87 11.38 -9.63 -0.97
CA ASN A 87 10.31 -10.26 -0.18
C ASN A 87 8.90 -9.84 -0.62
N ALA A 88 8.68 -8.55 -0.90
CA ALA A 88 7.35 -8.02 -1.20
C ALA A 88 6.98 -8.21 -2.68
N VAL A 89 7.91 -7.98 -3.61
CA VAL A 89 7.64 -8.07 -5.05
C VAL A 89 7.20 -9.48 -5.46
N PRO A 90 7.93 -10.58 -5.14
CA PRO A 90 7.50 -11.92 -5.54
C PRO A 90 6.18 -12.34 -4.89
N PHE A 91 5.96 -11.91 -3.64
CA PHE A 91 4.71 -12.14 -2.92
C PHE A 91 3.52 -11.49 -3.64
N LEU A 92 3.66 -10.21 -4.00
CA LEU A 92 2.64 -9.45 -4.73
C LEU A 92 2.44 -10.02 -6.13
N SER A 93 3.50 -10.31 -6.87
CA SER A 93 3.41 -10.94 -8.20
C SER A 93 2.60 -12.22 -8.15
N ARG A 94 2.81 -13.06 -7.12
CA ARG A 94 2.07 -14.30 -6.89
C ARG A 94 0.59 -14.07 -6.55
N LEU A 95 0.30 -13.04 -5.75
CA LEU A 95 -1.07 -12.70 -5.35
C LEU A 95 -1.86 -12.11 -6.52
N LEU A 96 -1.20 -11.32 -7.37
CA LEU A 96 -1.81 -10.50 -8.41
C LEU A 96 -1.67 -11.11 -9.81
N ARG A 97 -1.26 -12.38 -9.93
CA ARG A 97 -0.98 -13.11 -11.20
C ARG A 97 -1.99 -12.90 -12.33
N SER A 98 -3.25 -12.63 -12.01
CA SER A 98 -4.36 -12.45 -12.96
C SER A 98 -4.88 -11.00 -13.09
N HIS A 99 -4.25 -10.04 -12.41
CA HIS A 99 -4.63 -8.62 -12.43
C HIS A 99 -3.43 -7.78 -12.87
N PRO A 100 -3.62 -6.75 -13.71
CA PRO A 100 -2.51 -5.91 -14.17
C PRO A 100 -1.73 -5.40 -12.96
N VAL A 101 -0.40 -5.56 -13.01
CA VAL A 101 0.53 -5.31 -11.92
C VAL A 101 0.18 -3.96 -11.25
N PRO A 102 -0.42 -3.96 -10.05
CA PRO A 102 -0.80 -2.71 -9.44
C PRO A 102 0.48 -2.00 -9.01
N ARG A 103 0.64 -0.76 -9.45
CA ARG A 103 1.70 0.11 -8.96
C ARG A 103 1.31 0.50 -7.53
N VAL A 104 1.87 -0.19 -6.53
CA VAL A 104 1.56 0.07 -5.11
C VAL A 104 2.85 0.22 -4.34
N ILE A 105 3.03 1.35 -3.66
CA ILE A 105 4.15 1.53 -2.73
C ILE A 105 3.72 1.01 -1.37
N VAL A 106 4.51 0.09 -0.82
CA VAL A 106 4.46 -0.21 0.61
C VAL A 106 5.23 0.90 1.30
N THR A 107 4.57 1.83 2.00
CA THR A 107 5.24 2.98 2.65
C THR A 107 5.26 2.88 4.17
N ASP A 108 6.20 3.65 4.70
CA ASP A 108 6.75 3.87 6.03
C ASP A 108 5.81 4.34 7.15
N LYS A 109 4.55 4.71 6.89
CA LYS A 109 3.69 5.29 7.96
C LYS A 109 2.86 4.25 8.71
N LEU A 110 3.54 3.26 9.31
CA LEU A 110 2.94 2.38 10.33
C LEU A 110 2.56 3.14 11.62
N ARG A 111 3.18 4.30 11.88
CA ARG A 111 2.99 5.09 13.12
C ARG A 111 1.63 5.79 13.23
N SER A 112 0.91 6.06 12.14
CA SER A 112 -0.39 6.75 12.20
C SER A 112 -1.57 5.85 12.62
N TYR A 113 -1.34 4.57 12.93
CA TYR A 113 -2.40 3.60 13.18
C TYR A 113 -2.40 3.00 14.60
N ILE A 114 -1.55 3.49 15.51
CA ILE A 114 -1.57 3.09 16.94
C ILE A 114 -2.62 3.91 17.72
N LYS A 115 -3.12 5.02 17.18
CA LYS A 115 -4.19 5.81 17.80
C LYS A 115 -5.39 5.93 16.86
N PRO A 116 -6.62 5.71 17.36
CA PRO A 116 -7.82 6.00 16.58
C PRO A 116 -7.83 7.50 16.24
N ILE A 117 -8.05 7.81 14.96
CA ILE A 117 -8.35 9.17 14.53
C ILE A 117 -9.77 9.44 15.08
N LYS A 118 -9.87 10.45 15.96
CA LYS A 118 -11.15 10.94 16.49
C LYS A 118 -12.03 11.47 15.36
#